data_AF-Q9FKB6-F1
#
_entry.id   AF-Q9FKB6-F1
#
_cell.length_a   1.000
_cell.length_b   1.000
_cell.length_c   1.000
_cell.angle_alpha   90.00
_cell.angle_beta   90.00
_cell.angle_gamma   90.00
#
_symmetry.space_group_name_H-M   'P 1'
#
loop_
_entity.id
_entity.type
_entity.pdbx_description
1 polymer ?
#
loop_
_entity_poly.entity_id
_entity_poly.type
_entity_poly.pdbx_seq_one_letter_code
_entity_poly.pdbx_strand_id
1 'polypeptide(L)'
;MDKHHHQHLLLQHHQHLHHHQKLSLAKSSRQSCSEWIFRDVPSDITIEVNGGNFALHKFPLVSRSGRIRRIVAEHRDSDISKVELLNLPGGAETFELAAKFCYGINFEITSSNVAQLFCVSDYLEMTEEYSKDNLASRTEEYLESIVCKNLEMCVQVLKQSEILLPLADELNIIGRCIDAIASKACAEQIASSFSRLEYSSSGRLHMSRQVKSSGDGGDWWIEDLSVLRIDLYQRVMNAMKCRGVRPESIGASLVSYAERELTKRSEHEQTIVETIVTLLPVENLVVPISFLFGLLRRAVILDTSVSCRLDLERRLGSQLDMATLDDLLIPSFRHAGDTLFDIDTVHRILVNFSQQGGDDSEDEESVFECDSPHSPSQTAMFKVAKLVDSYLAEIAPDANLDLSKFLLIAEALPPHARTLHDGLYRAIDLYLKAHQGLSDSDKKKLSKLIDFQKLSQEAGAHAAQNERLPLQSIVQVLYFEQLKLRSSLCSSYSDEEPKPKQQQQQSWRINSGALSATMSPKDNYASLRRENRELKLELARLRMRLNDLEKEHICMKRDMQRSHSRKFMSSFSKKMGKLSFFGHSSSRGSSSPSKQSFRTDSKVLMERTCASTD
;
A
#
# COMPACT_ATOMS: atom_id res chain seq x y z
N MET A 1 -36.86 9.41 -33.81
CA MET A 1 -37.53 8.10 -33.71
C MET A 1 -36.58 6.96 -34.10
N ASP A 2 -35.76 7.10 -35.16
CA ASP A 2 -35.00 5.96 -35.72
C ASP A 2 -33.88 5.37 -34.85
N LYS A 3 -33.15 6.18 -34.06
CA LYS A 3 -32.05 5.66 -33.22
C LYS A 3 -32.51 4.71 -32.11
N HIS A 4 -33.66 5.00 -31.48
CA HIS A 4 -34.20 4.13 -30.42
C HIS A 4 -34.72 2.80 -30.97
N HIS A 5 -35.29 2.80 -32.19
CA HIS A 5 -35.76 1.57 -32.82
C HIS A 5 -34.59 0.62 -33.12
N HIS A 6 -33.42 1.15 -33.49
CA HIS A 6 -32.26 0.34 -33.79
C HIS A 6 -31.63 -0.32 -32.54
N GLN A 7 -31.61 0.37 -31.39
CA GLN A 7 -31.17 -0.23 -30.13
C GLN A 7 -32.11 -1.35 -29.66
N HIS A 8 -33.42 -1.18 -29.81
CA HIS A 8 -34.38 -2.20 -29.40
C HIS A 8 -34.27 -3.48 -30.24
N LEU A 9 -34.01 -3.34 -31.55
CA LEU A 9 -33.73 -4.47 -32.45
C LEU A 9 -32.42 -5.18 -32.10
N LEU A 10 -31.36 -4.46 -31.74
CA LEU A 10 -30.08 -5.03 -31.31
C LEU A 10 -30.21 -5.83 -29.99
N LEU A 11 -30.97 -5.30 -29.02
CA LEU A 11 -31.25 -6.03 -27.77
C LEU A 11 -32.09 -7.28 -28.02
N GLN A 12 -33.12 -7.20 -28.87
CA GLN A 12 -33.91 -8.39 -29.24
C GLN A 12 -33.06 -9.42 -29.97
N HIS A 13 -32.16 -9.01 -30.86
CA HIS A 13 -31.27 -9.92 -31.56
C HIS A 13 -30.26 -10.58 -30.61
N HIS A 14 -29.71 -9.83 -29.64
CA HIS A 14 -28.86 -10.39 -28.59
C HIS A 14 -29.61 -11.37 -27.68
N GLN A 15 -30.84 -11.03 -27.28
CA GLN A 15 -31.66 -11.95 -26.49
C GLN A 15 -32.00 -13.22 -27.28
N HIS A 16 -32.29 -13.12 -28.57
CA HIS A 16 -32.58 -14.27 -29.42
C HIS A 16 -31.33 -15.15 -29.64
N LEU A 17 -30.15 -14.54 -29.80
CA LEU A 17 -28.87 -15.26 -29.86
C LEU A 17 -28.54 -15.96 -28.54
N HIS A 18 -28.73 -15.30 -27.40
CA HIS A 18 -28.55 -15.92 -26.08
C HIS A 18 -29.57 -17.03 -25.81
N HIS A 19 -30.82 -16.88 -26.26
CA HIS A 19 -31.82 -17.95 -26.16
C HIS A 19 -31.47 -19.13 -27.05
N HIS A 20 -31.00 -18.89 -28.28
CA HIS A 20 -30.53 -19.96 -29.15
C HIS A 20 -29.26 -20.63 -28.63
N GLN A 21 -28.32 -19.91 -28.02
CA GLN A 21 -27.16 -20.50 -27.37
C GLN A 21 -27.55 -21.32 -26.14
N LYS A 22 -28.49 -20.85 -25.31
CA LYS A 22 -29.01 -21.65 -24.19
C LYS A 22 -29.75 -22.89 -24.68
N LEU A 23 -30.55 -22.78 -25.73
CA LEU A 23 -31.23 -23.92 -26.35
C LEU A 23 -30.26 -24.86 -27.07
N SER A 24 -29.17 -24.35 -27.67
CA SER A 24 -28.15 -25.19 -28.30
C SER A 24 -27.28 -25.88 -27.27
N LEU A 25 -26.93 -25.22 -26.16
CA LEU A 25 -26.26 -25.88 -25.02
C LEU A 25 -27.18 -26.93 -24.42
N ALA A 26 -28.46 -26.63 -24.21
CA ALA A 26 -29.43 -27.60 -23.68
C ALA A 26 -29.71 -28.76 -24.66
N LYS A 27 -29.66 -28.52 -25.97
CA LYS A 27 -29.75 -29.60 -26.98
C LYS A 27 -28.45 -30.40 -27.05
N SER A 28 -27.30 -29.75 -26.97
CA SER A 28 -25.98 -30.40 -26.95
C SER A 28 -25.84 -31.32 -25.74
N SER A 29 -26.30 -30.88 -24.55
CA SER A 29 -26.27 -31.73 -23.36
C SER A 29 -27.24 -32.90 -23.44
N ARG A 30 -28.45 -32.69 -23.97
CA ARG A 30 -29.44 -33.78 -24.13
C ARG A 30 -29.00 -34.87 -25.12
N GLN A 31 -28.26 -34.52 -26.18
CA GLN A 31 -27.89 -35.48 -27.23
C GLN A 31 -26.52 -36.14 -27.01
N SER A 32 -25.60 -35.52 -26.26
CA SER A 32 -24.24 -36.06 -26.07
C SER A 32 -24.15 -37.21 -25.05
N CYS A 33 -25.01 -37.25 -24.03
CA CYS A 33 -24.86 -38.19 -22.90
C CYS A 33 -24.94 -39.68 -23.27
N SER A 34 -25.59 -40.04 -24.38
CA SER A 34 -25.77 -41.44 -24.79
C SER A 34 -24.62 -42.05 -25.60
N GLU A 35 -23.56 -41.30 -25.90
CA GLU A 35 -22.50 -41.80 -26.80
C GLU A 35 -21.58 -42.85 -26.17
N TRP A 36 -21.38 -42.81 -24.85
CA TRP A 36 -20.44 -43.69 -24.14
C TRP A 36 -21.12 -44.90 -23.46
N ILE A 37 -22.45 -45.02 -23.58
CA ILE A 37 -23.24 -46.08 -22.96
C ILE A 37 -23.44 -47.20 -23.99
N PHE A 38 -23.49 -48.46 -23.53
CA PHE A 38 -23.81 -49.62 -24.37
C PHE A 38 -25.13 -49.40 -25.11
N ARG A 39 -25.07 -49.17 -26.43
CA ARG A 39 -26.26 -48.97 -27.27
C ARG A 39 -27.07 -50.27 -27.46
N ASP A 40 -26.44 -51.41 -27.28
CA ASP A 40 -27.04 -52.72 -27.52
C ASP A 40 -27.91 -53.22 -26.35
N VAL A 41 -27.85 -52.54 -25.20
CA VAL A 41 -28.64 -52.87 -24.00
C VAL A 41 -29.61 -51.72 -23.69
N PRO A 42 -30.93 -51.97 -23.62
CA PRO A 42 -31.89 -50.94 -23.24
C PRO A 42 -31.66 -50.44 -21.82
N SER A 43 -31.73 -49.11 -21.61
CA SER A 43 -31.67 -48.49 -20.30
C SER A 43 -32.84 -48.96 -19.42
N ASP A 44 -32.57 -49.35 -18.18
CA ASP A 44 -33.59 -49.78 -17.20
C ASP A 44 -33.86 -48.72 -16.11
N ILE A 45 -33.15 -47.59 -16.15
CA ILE A 45 -33.32 -46.45 -15.26
C ILE A 45 -32.95 -45.14 -15.97
N THR A 46 -33.71 -44.09 -15.71
CA THR A 46 -33.41 -42.72 -16.11
C THR A 46 -33.12 -41.91 -14.86
N ILE A 47 -31.96 -41.27 -14.78
CA ILE A 47 -31.65 -40.35 -13.69
C ILE A 47 -31.81 -38.92 -14.18
N GLU A 48 -32.56 -38.11 -13.48
CA GLU A 48 -32.70 -36.68 -13.75
C GLU A 48 -31.92 -35.87 -12.71
N VAL A 49 -31.05 -34.97 -13.19
CA VAL A 49 -30.21 -34.08 -12.38
C VAL A 49 -30.30 -32.67 -12.95
N ASN A 50 -30.89 -31.74 -12.20
CA ASN A 50 -31.01 -30.32 -12.58
C ASN A 50 -31.51 -30.11 -14.03
N GLY A 51 -32.46 -30.93 -14.50
CA GLY A 51 -33.06 -30.89 -15.85
C GLY A 51 -32.29 -31.65 -16.95
N GLY A 52 -31.14 -32.25 -16.62
CA GLY A 52 -30.45 -33.22 -17.46
C GLY A 52 -30.96 -34.63 -17.20
N ASN A 53 -31.28 -35.38 -18.27
CA ASN A 53 -31.79 -36.75 -18.18
C ASN A 53 -30.74 -37.73 -18.67
N PHE A 54 -30.45 -38.75 -17.87
CA PHE A 54 -29.44 -39.78 -18.12
C PHE A 54 -30.11 -41.15 -18.19
N ALA A 55 -30.26 -41.69 -19.39
CA ALA A 55 -30.74 -43.06 -19.59
C ALA A 55 -29.58 -44.04 -19.33
N LEU A 56 -29.64 -44.77 -18.22
CA LEU A 56 -28.55 -45.56 -17.66
C LEU A 56 -29.02 -46.98 -17.30
N HIS A 57 -28.16 -47.73 -16.62
CA HIS A 57 -28.41 -49.09 -16.15
C HIS A 57 -28.29 -49.15 -14.62
N LYS A 58 -29.23 -49.83 -13.95
CA LYS A 58 -29.28 -49.97 -12.49
C LYS A 58 -28.01 -50.62 -11.96
N PHE A 59 -27.59 -51.73 -12.55
CA PHE A 59 -26.50 -52.56 -12.01
C PHE A 59 -25.16 -51.80 -11.86
N PRO A 60 -24.60 -51.11 -12.88
CA PRO A 60 -23.38 -50.32 -12.72
C PRO A 60 -23.49 -49.27 -11.60
N LEU A 61 -24.63 -48.60 -11.50
CA LEU A 61 -24.85 -47.52 -10.53
C LEU A 61 -24.98 -48.05 -9.10
N VAL A 62 -25.86 -49.02 -8.85
CA VAL A 62 -26.09 -49.59 -7.51
C VAL A 62 -24.88 -50.37 -7.00
N SER A 63 -24.00 -50.81 -7.90
CA SER A 63 -22.75 -51.47 -7.51
C SER A 63 -21.80 -50.50 -6.79
N ARG A 64 -21.77 -49.22 -7.19
CA ARG A 64 -20.82 -48.22 -6.66
C ARG A 64 -21.42 -47.08 -5.85
N SER A 65 -22.72 -46.83 -5.94
CA SER A 65 -23.42 -45.77 -5.21
C SER A 65 -24.40 -46.35 -4.20
N GLY A 66 -24.16 -46.06 -2.92
CA GLY A 66 -25.06 -46.43 -1.81
C GLY A 66 -26.42 -45.75 -1.89
N ARG A 67 -26.44 -44.47 -2.24
CA ARG A 67 -27.69 -43.73 -2.36
C ARG A 67 -28.58 -44.24 -3.48
N ILE A 68 -28.02 -44.47 -4.67
CA ILE A 68 -28.79 -45.03 -5.79
C ILE A 68 -29.25 -46.45 -5.44
N ARG A 69 -28.41 -47.26 -4.79
CA ARG A 69 -28.81 -48.58 -4.29
C ARG A 69 -30.01 -48.50 -3.35
N ARG A 70 -30.01 -47.56 -2.40
CA ARG A 70 -31.12 -47.34 -1.45
C ARG A 70 -32.40 -46.93 -2.17
N ILE A 71 -32.34 -45.92 -3.04
CA ILE A 71 -33.50 -45.44 -3.81
C ILE A 71 -34.12 -46.57 -4.65
N VAL A 72 -33.29 -47.33 -5.36
CA VAL A 72 -33.75 -48.47 -6.18
C VAL A 72 -34.32 -49.59 -5.30
N ALA A 73 -33.78 -49.81 -4.10
CA ALA A 73 -34.26 -50.83 -3.18
C ALA A 73 -35.59 -50.48 -2.49
N GLU A 74 -35.83 -49.20 -2.19
CA GLU A 74 -37.07 -48.72 -1.55
C GLU A 74 -38.31 -48.86 -2.44
N HIS A 75 -38.10 -49.03 -3.74
CA HIS A 75 -39.18 -49.05 -4.73
C HIS A 75 -39.22 -50.36 -5.53
N ARG A 76 -38.77 -51.47 -4.95
CA ARG A 76 -38.76 -52.80 -5.62
C ARG A 76 -40.12 -53.19 -6.22
N ASP A 77 -41.21 -52.73 -5.63
CA ASP A 77 -42.58 -53.07 -6.04
C ASP A 77 -43.13 -52.20 -7.17
N SER A 78 -42.47 -51.08 -7.49
CA SER A 78 -42.80 -50.19 -8.60
C SER A 78 -41.69 -50.21 -9.63
N ASP A 79 -42.00 -50.38 -10.91
CA ASP A 79 -41.01 -50.21 -11.98
C ASP A 79 -40.51 -48.75 -11.99
N ILE A 80 -39.54 -48.40 -11.13
CA ILE A 80 -38.88 -47.10 -11.26
C ILE A 80 -38.06 -47.16 -12.54
N SER A 81 -38.57 -46.45 -13.53
CA SER A 81 -37.83 -46.08 -14.74
C SER A 81 -37.22 -44.69 -14.63
N LYS A 82 -37.55 -43.90 -13.59
CA LYS A 82 -37.09 -42.52 -13.44
C LYS A 82 -36.78 -42.14 -11.97
N VAL A 83 -35.57 -41.71 -11.69
CA VAL A 83 -35.10 -41.22 -10.37
C VAL A 83 -34.65 -39.76 -10.51
N GLU A 84 -35.09 -38.89 -9.61
CA GLU A 84 -34.70 -37.49 -9.58
C GLU A 84 -33.70 -37.25 -8.43
N LEU A 85 -32.50 -36.73 -8.75
CA LEU A 85 -31.48 -36.35 -7.78
C LEU A 85 -31.47 -34.83 -7.61
N LEU A 86 -32.17 -34.36 -6.58
CA LEU A 86 -32.32 -32.94 -6.28
C LEU A 86 -31.08 -32.36 -5.60
N ASN A 87 -30.71 -31.14 -5.97
CA ASN A 87 -29.60 -30.38 -5.37
C ASN A 87 -28.25 -31.13 -5.39
N LEU A 88 -27.99 -31.87 -6.47
CA LEU A 88 -26.72 -32.60 -6.62
C LEU A 88 -25.55 -31.60 -6.76
N PRO A 89 -24.51 -31.71 -5.93
CA PRO A 89 -23.38 -30.78 -5.95
C PRO A 89 -22.58 -30.88 -7.26
N GLY A 90 -22.31 -29.74 -7.89
CA GLY A 90 -21.67 -29.66 -9.21
C GLY A 90 -22.63 -29.88 -10.40
N GLY A 91 -23.84 -30.39 -10.15
CA GLY A 91 -24.90 -30.53 -11.14
C GLY A 91 -24.69 -31.67 -12.16
N ALA A 92 -25.35 -31.55 -13.30
CA ALA A 92 -25.46 -32.65 -14.28
C ALA A 92 -24.10 -33.09 -14.84
N GLU A 93 -23.17 -32.17 -15.08
CA GLU A 93 -21.83 -32.48 -15.61
C GLU A 93 -21.01 -33.33 -14.64
N THR A 94 -21.05 -32.98 -13.35
CA THR A 94 -20.39 -33.76 -12.29
C THR A 94 -21.03 -35.13 -12.12
N PHE A 95 -22.36 -35.22 -12.21
CA PHE A 95 -23.05 -36.51 -12.21
C PHE A 95 -22.65 -37.38 -13.41
N GLU A 96 -22.47 -36.81 -14.60
CA GLU A 96 -22.02 -37.56 -15.78
C GLU A 96 -20.66 -38.23 -15.51
N LEU A 97 -19.72 -37.54 -14.86
CA LEU A 97 -18.43 -38.11 -14.47
C LEU A 97 -18.59 -39.23 -13.43
N ALA A 98 -19.44 -39.03 -12.41
CA ALA A 98 -19.75 -40.08 -11.43
C ALA A 98 -20.43 -41.30 -12.09
N ALA A 99 -21.29 -41.09 -13.07
CA ALA A 99 -21.92 -42.15 -13.85
C ALA A 99 -20.87 -42.89 -14.71
N LYS A 100 -20.00 -42.18 -15.42
CA LYS A 100 -18.85 -42.78 -16.13
C LYS A 100 -18.00 -43.63 -15.19
N PHE A 101 -17.74 -43.15 -13.98
CA PHE A 101 -17.03 -43.92 -12.96
C PHE A 101 -17.75 -45.24 -12.65
N CYS A 102 -19.07 -45.22 -12.45
CA CYS A 102 -19.86 -46.42 -12.18
C CYS A 102 -19.78 -47.46 -13.31
N TYR A 103 -19.64 -47.00 -14.56
CA TYR A 103 -19.45 -47.84 -15.74
C TYR A 103 -18.00 -48.29 -15.94
N GLY A 104 -17.07 -47.90 -15.05
CA GLY A 104 -15.65 -48.21 -15.19
C GLY A 104 -14.96 -47.43 -16.31
N ILE A 105 -15.55 -46.34 -16.79
CA ILE A 105 -14.96 -45.46 -17.78
C ILE A 105 -13.97 -44.54 -17.07
N ASN A 106 -12.75 -44.52 -17.58
CA ASN A 106 -11.69 -43.67 -17.04
C ASN A 106 -11.88 -42.22 -17.50
N PHE A 107 -11.66 -41.30 -16.57
CA PHE A 107 -11.51 -39.87 -16.81
C PHE A 107 -10.45 -39.33 -15.85
N GLU A 108 -9.91 -38.16 -16.17
CA GLU A 108 -8.87 -37.53 -15.36
C GLU A 108 -9.48 -36.74 -14.20
N ILE A 109 -8.97 -36.99 -12.99
CA ILE A 109 -9.20 -36.15 -11.83
C ILE A 109 -8.19 -35.00 -11.88
N THR A 110 -8.68 -33.77 -11.85
CA THR A 110 -7.90 -32.53 -12.00
C THR A 110 -8.23 -31.56 -10.87
N SER A 111 -7.41 -30.51 -10.70
CA SER A 111 -7.72 -29.39 -9.77
C SER A 111 -9.04 -28.69 -10.09
N SER A 112 -9.53 -28.77 -11.34
CA SER A 112 -10.78 -28.13 -11.74
C SER A 112 -12.03 -28.93 -11.39
N ASN A 113 -11.95 -30.26 -11.28
CA ASN A 113 -13.11 -31.13 -11.05
C ASN A 113 -13.09 -31.86 -9.71
N VAL A 114 -11.95 -31.97 -9.02
CA VAL A 114 -11.80 -32.79 -7.80
C VAL A 114 -12.78 -32.40 -6.70
N ALA A 115 -13.03 -31.11 -6.47
CA ALA A 115 -13.95 -30.66 -5.43
C ALA A 115 -15.39 -31.12 -5.72
N GLN A 116 -15.83 -31.00 -6.97
CA GLN A 116 -17.15 -31.44 -7.40
C GLN A 116 -17.27 -32.96 -7.31
N LEU A 117 -16.23 -33.69 -7.75
CA LEU A 117 -16.19 -35.15 -7.68
C LEU A 117 -16.21 -35.65 -6.24
N PHE A 118 -15.53 -34.98 -5.33
CA PHE A 118 -15.55 -35.34 -3.91
C PHE A 118 -16.93 -35.08 -3.30
N CYS A 119 -17.50 -33.89 -3.52
CA CYS A 119 -18.86 -33.58 -3.05
C CYS A 119 -19.93 -34.52 -3.62
N VAL A 120 -19.86 -34.87 -4.91
CA VAL A 120 -20.83 -35.80 -5.50
C VAL A 120 -20.61 -37.22 -4.99
N SER A 121 -19.37 -37.62 -4.74
CA SER A 121 -19.06 -38.95 -4.20
C SER A 121 -19.65 -39.13 -2.81
N ASP A 122 -19.60 -38.10 -1.97
CA ASP A 122 -20.26 -38.08 -0.66
C ASP A 122 -21.79 -38.11 -0.83
N TYR A 123 -22.35 -37.20 -1.63
CA TYR A 123 -23.80 -37.15 -1.89
C TYR A 123 -24.39 -38.47 -2.40
N LEU A 124 -23.65 -39.19 -3.25
CA LEU A 124 -24.04 -40.48 -3.83
C LEU A 124 -23.64 -41.68 -2.96
N GLU A 125 -22.97 -41.46 -1.83
CA GLU A 125 -22.45 -42.48 -0.93
C GLU A 125 -21.54 -43.49 -1.67
N MET A 126 -20.59 -42.97 -2.45
CA MET A 126 -19.63 -43.74 -3.25
C MET A 126 -18.39 -44.08 -2.41
N THR A 127 -18.61 -44.87 -1.36
CA THR A 127 -17.60 -45.28 -0.37
C THR A 127 -17.02 -46.66 -0.65
N GLU A 128 -15.96 -47.03 0.08
CA GLU A 128 -15.29 -48.35 -0.01
C GLU A 128 -16.20 -49.54 0.37
N GLU A 129 -17.34 -49.29 1.04
CA GLU A 129 -18.32 -50.33 1.35
C GLU A 129 -18.95 -50.93 0.08
N TYR A 130 -19.01 -50.13 -0.99
CA TYR A 130 -19.68 -50.49 -2.24
C TYR A 130 -18.71 -51.05 -3.29
N SER A 131 -17.51 -50.48 -3.37
CA SER A 131 -16.47 -50.89 -4.31
C SER A 131 -15.11 -50.52 -3.74
N LYS A 132 -14.09 -51.34 -4.01
CA LYS A 132 -12.71 -50.97 -3.70
C LYS A 132 -12.26 -49.78 -4.57
N ASP A 133 -11.47 -48.88 -4.00
CA ASP A 133 -10.93 -47.66 -4.62
C ASP A 133 -12.06 -46.83 -5.28
N ASN A 134 -13.16 -46.65 -4.55
CA ASN A 134 -14.34 -45.93 -5.00
C ASN A 134 -14.03 -44.43 -5.17
N LEU A 135 -14.99 -43.70 -5.74
CA LEU A 135 -14.79 -42.32 -6.16
C LEU A 135 -14.34 -41.42 -4.99
N ALA A 136 -14.94 -41.59 -3.80
CA ALA A 136 -14.60 -40.77 -2.63
C ALA A 136 -13.12 -40.89 -2.26
N SER A 137 -12.62 -42.11 -2.08
CA SER A 137 -11.22 -42.36 -1.71
C SER A 137 -10.24 -41.90 -2.79
N ARG A 138 -10.58 -42.05 -4.08
CA ARG A 138 -9.74 -41.55 -5.18
C ARG A 138 -9.62 -40.02 -5.19
N THR A 139 -10.73 -39.32 -4.99
CA THR A 139 -10.70 -37.85 -4.94
C THR A 139 -10.02 -37.33 -3.68
N GLU A 140 -10.17 -38.02 -2.55
CA GLU A 140 -9.49 -37.68 -1.31
C GLU A 140 -7.97 -37.87 -1.41
N GLU A 141 -7.52 -38.99 -2.00
CA GLU A 141 -6.10 -39.25 -2.26
C GLU A 141 -5.51 -38.20 -3.21
N TYR A 142 -6.21 -37.84 -4.29
CA TYR A 142 -5.78 -36.78 -5.21
C TYR A 142 -5.66 -35.43 -4.51
N LEU A 143 -6.63 -35.08 -3.66
CA LEU A 143 -6.63 -33.84 -2.88
C LEU A 143 -5.41 -33.80 -1.93
N GLU A 144 -5.10 -34.90 -1.23
CA GLU A 144 -3.98 -34.93 -0.27
C GLU A 144 -2.60 -34.99 -0.93
N SER A 145 -2.45 -35.91 -1.89
CA SER A 145 -1.16 -36.28 -2.45
C SER A 145 -0.68 -35.29 -3.51
N ILE A 146 -1.60 -34.66 -4.24
CA ILE A 146 -1.29 -33.81 -5.39
C ILE A 146 -1.68 -32.36 -5.08
N VAL A 147 -2.97 -32.09 -4.83
CA VAL A 147 -3.46 -30.70 -4.69
C VAL A 147 -2.83 -30.00 -3.49
N CYS A 148 -2.91 -30.58 -2.29
CA CYS A 148 -2.36 -29.99 -1.06
C CYS A 148 -0.82 -29.85 -1.08
N LYS A 149 -0.13 -30.40 -2.09
CA LYS A 149 1.32 -30.24 -2.26
C LYS A 149 1.67 -29.07 -3.19
N ASN A 150 0.70 -28.52 -3.94
CA ASN A 150 0.87 -27.41 -4.87
C ASN A 150 -0.09 -26.25 -4.54
N LEU A 151 0.48 -25.08 -4.25
CA LEU A 151 -0.28 -23.88 -3.87
C LEU A 151 -1.25 -23.45 -4.99
N GLU A 152 -0.81 -23.40 -6.24
CA GLU A 152 -1.62 -22.97 -7.38
C GLU A 152 -2.85 -23.87 -7.54
N MET A 153 -2.67 -25.19 -7.39
CA MET A 153 -3.77 -26.15 -7.46
C MET A 153 -4.77 -25.95 -6.31
N CYS A 154 -4.29 -25.64 -5.09
CA CYS A 154 -5.18 -25.31 -3.98
C CYS A 154 -6.03 -24.07 -4.29
N VAL A 155 -5.44 -23.03 -4.87
CA VAL A 155 -6.17 -21.81 -5.26
C VAL A 155 -7.24 -22.11 -6.31
N GLN A 156 -6.90 -22.93 -7.32
CA GLN A 156 -7.86 -23.38 -8.32
C GLN A 156 -9.01 -24.16 -7.69
N VAL A 157 -8.73 -25.09 -6.77
CA VAL A 157 -9.75 -25.87 -6.05
C VAL A 157 -10.65 -24.96 -5.22
N LEU A 158 -10.09 -23.99 -4.49
CA LEU A 158 -10.88 -23.01 -3.72
C LEU A 158 -11.84 -22.24 -4.62
N LYS A 159 -11.36 -21.74 -5.76
CA LYS A 159 -12.20 -21.03 -6.73
C LYS A 159 -13.34 -21.89 -7.26
N GLN A 160 -13.09 -23.16 -7.58
CA GLN A 160 -14.14 -24.07 -8.06
C GLN A 160 -15.10 -24.52 -6.95
N SER A 161 -14.68 -24.43 -5.69
CA SER A 161 -15.50 -24.79 -4.52
C SER A 161 -16.53 -23.72 -4.16
N GLU A 162 -16.46 -22.52 -4.74
CA GLU A 162 -17.39 -21.41 -4.47
C GLU A 162 -18.86 -21.78 -4.71
N ILE A 163 -19.13 -22.61 -5.72
CA ILE A 163 -20.49 -23.08 -6.06
C ILE A 163 -20.93 -24.29 -5.22
N LEU A 164 -20.04 -24.84 -4.38
CA LEU A 164 -20.25 -26.06 -3.58
C LEU A 164 -20.44 -25.75 -2.08
N LEU A 165 -20.40 -24.48 -1.68
CA LEU A 165 -20.66 -24.06 -0.31
C LEU A 165 -22.16 -24.25 0.05
N PRO A 166 -22.48 -24.73 1.28
CA PRO A 166 -21.59 -25.01 2.41
C PRO A 166 -20.96 -26.41 2.42
N LEU A 167 -21.39 -27.34 1.55
CA LEU A 167 -20.95 -28.74 1.56
C LEU A 167 -19.42 -28.89 1.44
N ALA A 168 -18.76 -28.05 0.64
CA ALA A 168 -17.30 -28.06 0.53
C ALA A 168 -16.56 -27.66 1.83
N ASP A 169 -17.18 -26.85 2.69
CA ASP A 169 -16.68 -26.54 4.04
C ASP A 169 -16.89 -27.74 4.97
N GLU A 170 -18.08 -28.37 4.93
CA GLU A 170 -18.43 -29.53 5.75
C GLU A 170 -17.53 -30.74 5.47
N LEU A 171 -17.18 -30.96 4.20
CA LEU A 171 -16.22 -31.98 3.76
C LEU A 171 -14.75 -31.56 3.91
N ASN A 172 -14.51 -30.41 4.55
CA ASN A 172 -13.18 -29.86 4.83
C ASN A 172 -12.27 -29.69 3.59
N ILE A 173 -12.85 -29.50 2.40
CA ILE A 173 -12.06 -29.26 1.18
C ILE A 173 -11.37 -27.89 1.31
N ILE A 174 -12.15 -26.89 1.71
CA ILE A 174 -11.71 -25.51 1.83
C ILE A 174 -10.65 -25.38 2.93
N GLY A 175 -10.90 -25.95 4.11
CA GLY A 175 -9.95 -25.93 5.22
C GLY A 175 -8.61 -26.56 4.86
N ARG A 176 -8.62 -27.73 4.20
CA ARG A 176 -7.40 -28.41 3.72
C ARG A 176 -6.62 -27.57 2.72
N CYS A 177 -7.29 -26.94 1.76
CA CYS A 177 -6.63 -26.07 0.79
C CYS A 177 -6.05 -24.81 1.45
N ILE A 178 -6.76 -24.19 2.40
CA ILE A 178 -6.29 -23.02 3.14
C ILE A 178 -5.03 -23.35 3.96
N ASP A 179 -5.06 -24.45 4.72
CA ASP A 179 -3.92 -24.90 5.53
C ASP A 179 -2.70 -25.24 4.66
N ALA A 180 -2.93 -25.86 3.50
CA ALA A 180 -1.89 -26.14 2.52
C ALA A 180 -1.27 -24.86 1.96
N ILE A 181 -2.10 -23.89 1.51
CA ILE A 181 -1.63 -22.59 1.02
C ILE A 181 -0.78 -21.89 2.10
N ALA A 182 -1.29 -21.78 3.32
CA ALA A 182 -0.60 -21.11 4.41
C ALA A 182 0.73 -21.79 4.77
N SER A 183 0.74 -23.12 4.84
CA SER A 183 1.95 -23.89 5.15
C SER A 183 3.01 -23.77 4.06
N LYS A 184 2.61 -23.77 2.77
CA LYS A 184 3.52 -23.65 1.63
C LYS A 184 4.10 -22.25 1.51
N ALA A 185 3.26 -21.23 1.57
CA ALA A 185 3.71 -19.84 1.52
C ALA A 185 4.69 -19.52 2.68
N CYS A 186 4.40 -20.00 3.89
CA CYS A 186 5.31 -19.85 5.02
C CYS A 186 6.63 -20.58 4.81
N ALA A 187 6.61 -21.84 4.34
CA ALA A 187 7.82 -22.61 4.07
C ALA A 187 8.69 -21.98 2.98
N GLU A 188 8.08 -21.45 1.91
CA GLU A 188 8.77 -20.73 0.82
C GLU A 188 9.41 -19.43 1.32
N GLN A 189 8.72 -18.68 2.17
CA GLN A 189 9.30 -17.47 2.78
C GLN A 189 10.50 -17.78 3.68
N ILE A 190 10.44 -18.88 4.42
CA ILE A 190 11.57 -19.34 5.23
C ILE A 190 12.73 -19.75 4.31
N ALA A 191 12.47 -20.56 3.29
CA ALA A 191 13.47 -21.01 2.33
C ALA A 191 14.14 -19.83 1.60
N SER A 192 13.35 -18.88 1.09
CA SER A 192 13.86 -17.65 0.44
C SER A 192 14.64 -16.75 1.40
N SER A 193 14.32 -16.77 2.70
CA SER A 193 15.09 -16.05 3.71
C SER A 193 16.44 -16.72 3.97
N PHE A 194 16.50 -18.06 4.04
CA PHE A 194 17.77 -18.78 4.14
C PHE A 194 18.63 -18.64 2.88
N SER A 195 18.03 -18.64 1.68
CA SER A 195 18.78 -18.43 0.43
C SER A 195 19.38 -17.02 0.31
N ARG A 196 18.88 -16.04 1.07
CA ARG A 196 19.44 -14.68 1.14
C ARG A 196 20.55 -14.54 2.17
N LEU A 197 20.84 -15.57 2.99
CA LEU A 197 21.96 -15.54 3.94
C LEU A 197 23.27 -15.77 3.18
N GLU A 198 24.13 -14.75 3.20
CA GLU A 198 25.47 -14.83 2.66
C GLU A 198 26.49 -14.52 3.76
N TYR A 199 27.58 -15.30 3.81
CA TYR A 199 28.72 -14.99 4.66
C TYR A 199 29.50 -13.83 4.05
N SER A 200 29.57 -12.71 4.78
CA SER A 200 30.52 -11.64 4.44
C SER A 200 31.95 -12.10 4.71
N SER A 201 32.92 -11.45 4.05
CA SER A 201 34.36 -11.67 4.29
C SER A 201 34.80 -11.43 5.74
N SER A 202 34.01 -10.71 6.53
CA SER A 202 34.21 -10.54 7.98
C SER A 202 33.79 -11.76 8.81
N GLY A 203 33.33 -12.85 8.18
CA GLY A 203 32.76 -14.02 8.86
C GLY A 203 31.37 -13.76 9.45
N ARG A 204 30.78 -12.58 9.20
CA ARG A 204 29.47 -12.21 9.70
C ARG A 204 28.41 -12.55 8.66
N LEU A 205 27.38 -13.29 9.07
CA LEU A 205 26.20 -13.52 8.26
C LEU A 205 25.52 -12.17 7.98
N HIS A 206 25.23 -11.91 6.71
CA HIS A 206 24.42 -10.79 6.31
C HIS A 206 23.33 -11.25 5.34
N MET A 207 22.18 -10.57 5.40
CA MET A 207 21.14 -10.71 4.41
C MET A 207 21.56 -9.94 3.16
N SER A 208 21.66 -10.65 2.03
CA SER A 208 21.74 -10.01 0.73
C SER A 208 20.48 -9.16 0.54
N ARG A 209 20.66 -7.83 0.45
CA ARG A 209 19.61 -6.88 0.04
C ARG A 209 19.39 -6.88 -1.46
N GLN A 210 19.85 -7.89 -2.20
CA GLN A 210 19.39 -8.07 -3.56
C GLN A 210 17.88 -8.32 -3.51
N VAL A 211 17.15 -7.22 -3.60
CA VAL A 211 15.82 -7.14 -4.15
C VAL A 211 16.01 -7.72 -5.54
N LYS A 212 15.77 -9.02 -5.70
CA LYS A 212 15.42 -9.56 -7.00
C LYS A 212 14.14 -8.84 -7.38
N SER A 213 14.33 -7.69 -8.00
CA SER A 213 13.34 -6.98 -8.78
C SER A 213 12.77 -8.00 -9.77
N SER A 214 11.44 -8.00 -9.91
CA SER A 214 10.64 -8.87 -10.77
C SER A 214 10.47 -10.34 -10.32
N GLY A 215 9.34 -10.63 -9.69
CA GLY A 215 8.57 -11.88 -9.85
C GLY A 215 9.13 -13.22 -9.33
N ASP A 216 10.44 -13.39 -9.17
CA ASP A 216 11.03 -14.74 -9.14
C ASP A 216 11.52 -15.19 -7.75
N GLY A 217 10.68 -15.13 -6.70
CA GLY A 217 10.97 -16.01 -5.54
C GLY A 217 10.36 -15.70 -4.18
N GLY A 218 9.49 -14.70 -4.03
CA GLY A 218 8.82 -14.46 -2.74
C GLY A 218 7.31 -14.61 -2.79
N ASP A 219 6.69 -13.95 -3.77
CA ASP A 219 5.30 -13.57 -3.64
C ASP A 219 4.48 -13.76 -4.93
N TRP A 220 4.85 -14.71 -5.82
CA TRP A 220 4.07 -14.99 -7.06
C TRP A 220 2.61 -15.33 -6.74
N TRP A 221 2.37 -15.96 -5.58
CA TRP A 221 1.06 -16.38 -5.12
C TRP A 221 0.13 -15.20 -4.87
N ILE A 222 0.63 -13.96 -4.75
CA ILE A 222 -0.20 -12.77 -4.57
C ILE A 222 -1.21 -12.64 -5.72
N GLU A 223 -0.74 -12.79 -6.97
CA GLU A 223 -1.60 -12.65 -8.14
C GLU A 223 -2.63 -13.78 -8.19
N ASP A 224 -2.23 -15.02 -7.86
CA ASP A 224 -3.13 -16.17 -7.83
C ASP A 224 -4.21 -16.03 -6.74
N LEU A 225 -3.81 -15.66 -5.52
CA LEU A 225 -4.74 -15.45 -4.40
C LEU A 225 -5.70 -14.32 -4.67
N SER A 226 -5.27 -13.31 -5.43
CA SER A 226 -6.15 -12.21 -5.75
C SER A 226 -7.46 -12.71 -6.36
N VAL A 227 -7.46 -13.80 -7.16
CA VAL A 227 -8.61 -14.36 -7.91
C VAL A 227 -9.77 -14.84 -7.04
N LEU A 228 -9.52 -15.10 -5.77
CA LEU A 228 -10.52 -15.61 -4.84
C LEU A 228 -11.58 -14.54 -4.48
N ARG A 229 -12.81 -14.99 -4.26
CA ARG A 229 -13.83 -14.18 -3.59
C ARG A 229 -13.36 -13.69 -2.21
N ILE A 230 -13.89 -12.55 -1.76
CA ILE A 230 -13.47 -11.89 -0.53
C ILE A 230 -13.56 -12.78 0.70
N ASP A 231 -14.59 -13.63 0.80
CA ASP A 231 -14.79 -14.54 1.92
C ASP A 231 -13.70 -15.62 2.00
N LEU A 232 -13.33 -16.24 0.88
CA LEU A 232 -12.23 -17.20 0.82
C LEU A 232 -10.87 -16.52 0.97
N TYR A 233 -10.68 -15.36 0.33
CA TYR A 233 -9.45 -14.57 0.45
C TYR A 233 -9.17 -14.18 1.91
N GLN A 234 -10.20 -13.73 2.64
CA GLN A 234 -10.09 -13.40 4.06
C GLN A 234 -9.65 -14.60 4.90
N ARG A 235 -10.26 -15.77 4.68
CA ARG A 235 -9.88 -16.99 5.41
C ARG A 235 -8.44 -17.41 5.10
N VAL A 236 -8.01 -17.32 3.83
CA VAL A 236 -6.62 -17.59 3.43
C VAL A 236 -5.66 -16.62 4.11
N MET A 237 -5.93 -15.32 4.06
CA MET A 237 -5.06 -14.30 4.68
C MET A 237 -4.94 -14.50 6.19
N ASN A 238 -6.03 -14.82 6.88
CA ASN A 238 -5.99 -15.12 8.31
C ASN A 238 -5.12 -16.36 8.62
N ALA A 239 -5.29 -17.44 7.85
CA ALA A 239 -4.45 -18.64 8.03
C ALA A 239 -2.97 -18.35 7.75
N MET A 240 -2.66 -17.56 6.72
CA MET A 240 -1.30 -17.15 6.39
C MET A 240 -0.66 -16.32 7.53
N LYS A 241 -1.41 -15.38 8.11
CA LYS A 241 -0.97 -14.64 9.30
C LYS A 241 -0.69 -15.57 10.48
N CYS A 242 -1.61 -16.46 10.81
CA CYS A 242 -1.44 -17.42 11.90
C CYS A 242 -0.25 -18.35 11.68
N ARG A 243 0.11 -18.64 10.42
CA ARG A 243 1.24 -19.50 10.08
C ARG A 243 2.60 -18.79 10.14
N GLY A 244 2.61 -17.46 10.25
CA GLY A 244 3.83 -16.64 10.31
C GLY A 244 4.32 -16.16 8.95
N VAL A 245 3.43 -16.02 7.97
CA VAL A 245 3.77 -15.32 6.72
C VAL A 245 4.11 -13.86 7.03
N ARG A 246 5.20 -13.38 6.45
CA ARG A 246 5.75 -12.04 6.67
C ARG A 246 4.69 -10.95 6.44
N PRO A 247 4.58 -9.96 7.34
CA PRO A 247 3.58 -8.91 7.23
C PRO A 247 3.74 -8.11 5.95
N GLU A 248 4.98 -7.90 5.44
CA GLU A 248 5.21 -7.19 4.17
C GLU A 248 4.55 -7.89 2.98
N SER A 249 4.60 -9.22 2.92
CA SER A 249 3.96 -9.99 1.86
C SER A 249 2.45 -10.01 2.00
N ILE A 250 1.92 -10.05 3.23
CA ILE A 250 0.49 -9.88 3.50
C ILE A 250 0.02 -8.50 3.03
N GLY A 251 0.76 -7.43 3.39
CA GLY A 251 0.50 -6.06 2.94
C GLY A 251 0.48 -5.94 1.42
N ALA A 252 1.50 -6.48 0.74
CA ALA A 252 1.56 -6.50 -0.72
C ALA A 252 0.37 -7.25 -1.34
N SER A 253 -0.04 -8.38 -0.75
CA SER A 253 -1.21 -9.12 -1.21
C SER A 253 -2.49 -8.30 -1.09
N LEU A 254 -2.68 -7.61 0.04
CA LEU A 254 -3.85 -6.78 0.30
C LEU A 254 -3.93 -5.60 -0.66
N VAL A 255 -2.79 -4.96 -0.95
CA VAL A 255 -2.72 -3.87 -1.96
C VAL A 255 -3.11 -4.39 -3.33
N SER A 256 -2.54 -5.51 -3.77
CA SER A 256 -2.85 -6.12 -5.07
C SER A 256 -4.34 -6.52 -5.17
N TYR A 257 -4.89 -7.12 -4.11
CA TYR A 257 -6.31 -7.47 -4.03
C TYR A 257 -7.20 -6.23 -4.12
N ALA A 258 -6.91 -5.20 -3.33
CA ALA A 258 -7.64 -3.94 -3.30
C ALA A 258 -7.65 -3.26 -4.67
N GLU A 259 -6.49 -3.11 -5.31
CA GLU A 259 -6.36 -2.47 -6.62
C GLU A 259 -7.16 -3.21 -7.68
N ARG A 260 -7.21 -4.54 -7.60
CA ARG A 260 -7.93 -5.35 -8.57
C ARG A 260 -9.45 -5.33 -8.40
N GLU A 261 -9.94 -5.36 -7.16
CA GLU A 261 -11.38 -5.44 -6.90
C GLU A 261 -12.04 -4.06 -6.81
N LEU A 262 -11.36 -3.06 -6.22
CA LEU A 262 -11.90 -1.70 -6.06
C LEU A 262 -11.82 -0.84 -7.35
N THR A 263 -11.22 -1.38 -8.41
CA THR A 263 -11.28 -0.79 -9.76
C THR A 263 -12.49 -1.27 -10.55
N LYS A 264 -13.07 -2.43 -10.19
CA LYS A 264 -14.19 -3.05 -10.92
C LYS A 264 -15.57 -2.49 -10.56
N ARG A 265 -15.67 -1.57 -9.58
CA ARG A 265 -16.95 -1.01 -9.10
C ARG A 265 -17.97 -2.10 -8.71
N SER A 266 -17.51 -3.05 -7.91
CA SER A 266 -18.33 -4.18 -7.43
C SER A 266 -19.43 -3.71 -6.48
N GLU A 267 -20.57 -4.39 -6.44
CA GLU A 267 -21.64 -4.13 -5.46
C GLU A 267 -21.17 -4.36 -4.01
N HIS A 268 -20.10 -5.13 -3.83
CA HIS A 268 -19.55 -5.52 -2.53
C HIS A 268 -18.38 -4.63 -2.07
N GLU A 269 -18.17 -3.46 -2.66
CA GLU A 269 -17.04 -2.57 -2.34
C GLU A 269 -16.93 -2.21 -0.85
N GLN A 270 -18.05 -1.95 -0.16
CA GLN A 270 -18.06 -1.69 1.29
C GLN A 270 -17.45 -2.86 2.07
N THR A 271 -17.96 -4.08 1.84
CA THR A 271 -17.49 -5.28 2.52
C THR A 271 -16.03 -5.59 2.22
N ILE A 272 -15.56 -5.28 0.99
CA ILE A 272 -14.16 -5.46 0.60
C ILE A 272 -13.26 -4.50 1.38
N VAL A 273 -13.62 -3.21 1.44
CA VAL A 273 -12.83 -2.21 2.18
C VAL A 273 -12.74 -2.58 3.67
N GLU A 274 -13.87 -2.89 4.30
CA GLU A 274 -13.88 -3.30 5.71
C GLU A 274 -13.03 -4.54 5.95
N THR A 275 -13.20 -5.57 5.12
CA THR A 275 -12.42 -6.81 5.24
C THR A 275 -10.93 -6.54 5.08
N ILE A 276 -10.51 -5.76 4.08
CA ILE A 276 -9.10 -5.41 3.88
C ILE A 276 -8.53 -4.68 5.10
N VAL A 277 -9.29 -3.75 5.69
CA VAL A 277 -8.86 -3.04 6.91
C VAL A 277 -8.67 -4.02 8.07
N THR A 278 -9.60 -4.96 8.29
CA THR A 278 -9.43 -6.00 9.31
C THR A 278 -8.22 -6.92 9.05
N LEU A 279 -7.83 -7.06 7.79
CA LEU A 279 -6.68 -7.87 7.39
C LEU A 279 -5.36 -7.09 7.38
N LEU A 280 -5.35 -5.76 7.57
CA LEU A 280 -4.08 -5.01 7.61
C LEU A 280 -3.20 -5.46 8.80
N PRO A 281 -1.92 -5.78 8.55
CA PRO A 281 -0.96 -6.07 9.62
C PRO A 281 -0.84 -4.91 10.60
N VAL A 282 -0.51 -5.19 11.87
CA VAL A 282 -0.40 -4.16 12.92
C VAL A 282 0.86 -3.33 12.76
N GLU A 283 1.86 -3.88 12.07
CA GLU A 283 3.16 -3.29 11.86
C GLU A 283 3.07 -2.08 10.92
N ASN A 284 3.79 -1.03 11.29
CA ASN A 284 3.87 0.19 10.51
C ASN A 284 4.68 -0.01 9.22
N LEU A 285 4.34 0.77 8.18
CA LEU A 285 5.04 0.82 6.89
C LEU A 285 5.01 -0.50 6.06
N VAL A 286 4.14 -1.43 6.43
CA VAL A 286 3.88 -2.65 5.65
C VAL A 286 3.17 -2.37 4.33
N VAL A 287 2.29 -1.36 4.32
CA VAL A 287 1.63 -0.85 3.12
C VAL A 287 1.98 0.63 2.92
N PRO A 288 1.97 1.14 1.67
CA PRO A 288 2.19 2.56 1.43
C PRO A 288 1.19 3.45 2.16
N ILE A 289 1.63 4.58 2.71
CA ILE A 289 0.73 5.51 3.41
C ILE A 289 -0.35 6.09 2.48
N SER A 290 -0.01 6.35 1.21
CA SER A 290 -0.96 6.79 0.19
C SER A 290 -2.06 5.76 -0.07
N PHE A 291 -1.76 4.46 0.08
CA PHE A 291 -2.75 3.40 0.01
C PHE A 291 -3.71 3.45 1.20
N LEU A 292 -3.22 3.69 2.43
CA LEU A 292 -4.07 3.87 3.61
C LEU A 292 -4.99 5.10 3.49
N PHE A 293 -4.47 6.23 3.00
CA PHE A 293 -5.30 7.40 2.70
C PHE A 293 -6.31 7.10 1.57
N GLY A 294 -5.91 6.33 0.55
CA GLY A 294 -6.80 5.84 -0.48
C GLY A 294 -7.96 4.99 0.08
N LEU A 295 -7.67 4.07 1.00
CA LEU A 295 -8.67 3.28 1.71
C LEU A 295 -9.58 4.17 2.57
N LEU A 296 -9.04 5.15 3.30
CA LEU A 296 -9.84 6.06 4.12
C LEU A 296 -10.80 6.89 3.26
N ARG A 297 -10.35 7.45 2.14
CA ARG A 297 -11.21 8.18 1.20
C ARG A 297 -12.34 7.31 0.68
N ARG A 298 -12.03 6.06 0.31
CA ARG A 298 -13.06 5.09 -0.13
C ARG A 298 -14.01 4.73 1.00
N ALA A 299 -13.51 4.50 2.20
CA ALA A 299 -14.31 4.19 3.39
C ALA A 299 -15.32 5.32 3.71
N VAL A 300 -14.90 6.59 3.54
CA VAL A 300 -15.78 7.76 3.69
C VAL A 300 -16.83 7.82 2.57
N ILE A 301 -16.42 7.65 1.31
CA ILE A 301 -17.34 7.70 0.15
C ILE A 301 -18.39 6.58 0.23
N LEU A 302 -17.98 5.40 0.67
CA LEU A 302 -18.82 4.21 0.77
C LEU A 302 -19.61 4.15 2.09
N ASP A 303 -19.44 5.11 3.00
CA ASP A 303 -20.00 5.09 4.36
C ASP A 303 -19.85 3.76 5.09
N THR A 304 -18.61 3.24 5.15
CA THR A 304 -18.30 2.02 5.90
C THR A 304 -18.46 2.22 7.41
N SER A 305 -18.42 1.15 8.19
CA SER A 305 -18.51 1.18 9.65
C SER A 305 -17.57 2.22 10.28
N VAL A 306 -18.05 2.87 11.35
CA VAL A 306 -17.27 3.86 12.11
C VAL A 306 -15.97 3.23 12.64
N SER A 307 -16.02 1.98 13.06
CA SER A 307 -14.84 1.21 13.49
C SER A 307 -13.79 1.09 12.40
N CYS A 308 -14.18 0.81 11.16
CA CYS A 308 -13.27 0.73 10.01
C CYS A 308 -12.56 2.06 9.77
N ARG A 309 -13.29 3.18 9.82
CA ARG A 309 -12.70 4.52 9.61
C ARG A 309 -11.77 4.91 10.75
N LEU A 310 -12.17 4.67 11.99
CA LEU A 310 -11.34 4.95 13.17
C LEU A 310 -10.06 4.11 13.19
N ASP A 311 -10.10 2.84 12.77
CA ASP A 311 -8.90 2.01 12.66
C ASP A 311 -7.91 2.59 11.63
N LEU A 312 -8.41 2.99 10.46
CA LEU A 312 -7.61 3.69 9.45
C LEU A 312 -7.02 5.00 9.98
N GLU A 313 -7.82 5.82 10.68
CA GLU A 313 -7.35 7.08 11.27
C GLU A 313 -6.27 6.87 12.34
N ARG A 314 -6.36 5.82 13.16
CA ARG A 314 -5.32 5.45 14.14
C ARG A 314 -4.02 5.04 13.44
N ARG A 315 -4.11 4.18 12.43
CA ARG A 315 -2.96 3.71 11.64
C ARG A 315 -2.28 4.86 10.90
N LEU A 316 -3.06 5.77 10.29
CA LEU A 316 -2.54 6.97 9.66
C LEU A 316 -1.88 7.91 10.69
N GLY A 317 -2.48 8.06 11.87
CA GLY A 317 -1.89 8.80 12.99
C GLY A 317 -0.51 8.26 13.35
N SER A 318 -0.34 6.93 13.38
CA SER A 318 0.93 6.30 13.77
C SER A 318 2.12 6.54 12.83
N GLN A 319 1.85 6.92 11.58
CA GLN A 319 2.87 7.07 10.52
C GLN A 319 2.76 8.43 9.80
N LEU A 320 2.12 9.41 10.44
CA LEU A 320 1.77 10.69 9.84
C LEU A 320 2.99 11.48 9.35
N ASP A 321 4.19 11.23 9.90
CA ASP A 321 5.43 11.87 9.49
C ASP A 321 5.93 11.46 8.09
N MET A 322 5.33 10.40 7.52
CA MET A 322 5.57 9.94 6.16
C MET A 322 4.54 10.48 5.15
N ALA A 323 3.50 11.16 5.61
CA ALA A 323 2.44 11.68 4.76
C ALA A 323 2.89 12.93 3.98
N THR A 324 2.28 13.11 2.80
CA THR A 324 2.44 14.33 2.01
C THR A 324 1.24 15.26 2.20
N LEU A 325 1.38 16.52 1.77
CA LEU A 325 0.27 17.48 1.83
C LEU A 325 -0.95 16.97 1.04
N ASP A 326 -0.73 16.43 -0.16
CA ASP A 326 -1.79 15.89 -1.02
C ASP A 326 -2.56 14.73 -0.35
N ASP A 327 -1.90 13.98 0.53
CA ASP A 327 -2.55 12.92 1.29
C ASP A 327 -3.59 13.47 2.29
N LEU A 328 -3.27 14.59 2.96
CA LEU A 328 -4.15 15.24 3.94
C LEU A 328 -5.32 16.01 3.31
N LEU A 329 -5.24 16.35 2.02
CA LEU A 329 -6.29 17.04 1.28
C LEU A 329 -7.45 16.09 0.93
N ILE A 330 -8.15 15.60 1.95
CA ILE A 330 -9.34 14.74 1.82
C ILE A 330 -10.56 15.63 1.51
N PRO A 331 -11.24 15.46 0.37
CA PRO A 331 -12.43 16.25 0.05
C PRO A 331 -13.59 15.97 1.01
N SER A 332 -14.38 17.00 1.34
CA SER A 332 -15.63 16.81 2.07
C SER A 332 -16.75 16.33 1.15
N PHE A 333 -17.55 15.36 1.60
CA PHE A 333 -18.69 14.80 0.84
C PHE A 333 -20.03 14.89 1.59
N ARG A 334 -20.08 15.53 2.76
CA ARG A 334 -21.23 15.39 3.66
C ARG A 334 -22.42 16.27 3.25
N HIS A 335 -22.22 17.58 3.08
CA HIS A 335 -23.31 18.51 2.75
C HIS A 335 -22.90 19.64 1.80
N ALA A 336 -23.89 20.19 1.10
CA ALA A 336 -23.73 21.42 0.34
C ALA A 336 -23.53 22.60 1.32
N GLY A 337 -22.38 23.27 1.22
CA GLY A 337 -21.97 24.35 2.12
C GLY A 337 -20.89 23.98 3.14
N ASP A 338 -20.44 22.73 3.14
CA ASP A 338 -19.29 22.33 3.95
C ASP A 338 -17.99 22.98 3.44
N THR A 339 -16.95 22.89 4.27
CA THR A 339 -15.57 23.17 3.87
C THR A 339 -15.16 22.29 2.69
N LEU A 340 -14.27 22.78 1.84
CA LEU A 340 -13.76 22.05 0.68
C LEU A 340 -13.09 20.72 1.09
N PHE A 341 -12.48 20.69 2.27
CA PHE A 341 -11.78 19.53 2.81
C PHE A 341 -12.40 19.04 4.13
N ASP A 342 -12.26 17.74 4.42
CA ASP A 342 -12.70 17.11 5.67
C ASP A 342 -11.67 17.35 6.79
N ILE A 343 -11.83 18.47 7.46
CA ILE A 343 -10.95 18.93 8.55
C ILE A 343 -11.12 18.05 9.79
N ASP A 344 -12.33 17.56 10.04
CA ASP A 344 -12.63 16.78 11.24
C ASP A 344 -11.89 15.43 11.21
N THR A 345 -11.77 14.83 10.04
CA THR A 345 -10.96 13.61 9.83
C THR A 345 -9.47 13.88 10.03
N VAL A 346 -8.92 14.96 9.47
CA VAL A 346 -7.51 15.34 9.68
C VAL A 346 -7.21 15.64 11.15
N HIS A 347 -8.12 16.32 11.85
CA HIS A 347 -8.00 16.56 13.28
C HIS A 347 -7.90 15.24 14.07
N ARG A 348 -8.76 14.26 13.80
CA ARG A 348 -8.70 12.95 14.49
C ARG A 348 -7.40 12.21 14.22
N ILE A 349 -6.89 12.26 12.98
CA ILE A 349 -5.57 11.69 12.63
C ILE A 349 -4.44 12.38 13.43
N LEU A 350 -4.50 13.72 13.57
CA LEU A 350 -3.52 14.47 14.37
C LEU A 350 -3.58 14.13 15.86
N VAL A 351 -4.80 14.00 16.41
CA VAL A 351 -5.00 13.57 17.80
C VAL A 351 -4.38 12.19 18.00
N ASN A 352 -4.66 11.22 17.12
CA ASN A 352 -4.04 9.90 17.16
C ASN A 352 -2.50 9.99 17.07
N PHE A 353 -1.95 10.83 16.20
CA PHE A 353 -0.49 11.04 16.12
C PHE A 353 0.09 11.54 17.45
N SER A 354 -0.57 12.49 18.09
CA SER A 354 -0.13 13.08 19.36
C SER A 354 -0.25 12.13 20.56
N GLN A 355 -1.22 11.22 20.53
CA GLN A 355 -1.56 10.31 21.63
C GLN A 355 -0.84 8.95 21.58
N GLN A 356 0.03 8.71 20.59
CA GLN A 356 0.75 7.43 20.44
C GLN A 356 1.48 6.95 21.70
N GLY A 357 1.77 7.85 22.65
CA GLY A 357 2.47 7.55 23.91
C GLY A 357 1.66 7.70 25.19
N GLY A 358 0.33 7.84 25.10
CA GLY A 358 -0.50 8.24 26.25
C GLY A 358 -1.27 7.14 26.98
N ASP A 359 -1.56 6.00 26.35
CA ASP A 359 -2.64 5.12 26.84
C ASP A 359 -2.17 3.88 27.61
N ASP A 360 -0.87 3.57 27.67
CA ASP A 360 -0.37 2.38 28.39
C ASP A 360 0.31 2.71 29.74
N SER A 361 0.27 3.97 30.21
CA SER A 361 0.86 4.32 31.51
C SER A 361 -0.19 4.58 32.59
N GLU A 362 -0.99 3.57 32.93
CA GLU A 362 -1.43 3.44 34.33
C GLU A 362 -0.70 2.31 35.07
N ASP A 363 0.03 1.43 34.37
CA ASP A 363 0.71 0.31 35.02
C ASP A 363 2.19 0.19 34.60
N GLU A 364 3.04 0.12 35.61
CA GLU A 364 4.44 -0.36 35.63
C GLU A 364 5.53 0.70 35.89
N GLU A 365 5.87 0.81 37.19
CA GLU A 365 7.11 1.33 37.75
C GLU A 365 8.36 0.57 37.24
N SER A 366 8.62 0.56 35.92
CA SER A 366 9.83 -0.07 35.37
C SER A 366 10.95 0.96 35.17
N VAL A 367 11.97 0.85 36.03
CA VAL A 367 13.18 1.69 36.13
C VAL A 367 14.20 1.34 35.02
N PHE A 368 13.77 1.29 33.76
CA PHE A 368 14.67 1.11 32.64
C PHE A 368 14.48 2.23 31.61
N GLU A 369 15.53 3.03 31.42
CA GLU A 369 15.72 3.98 30.31
C GLU A 369 15.78 3.25 28.95
N CYS A 370 14.74 2.48 28.62
CA CYS A 370 14.52 2.04 27.26
C CYS A 370 13.82 3.20 26.56
N ASP A 371 14.37 3.68 25.44
CA ASP A 371 13.75 4.63 24.52
C ASP A 371 12.25 4.32 24.43
N SER A 372 11.41 5.07 25.15
CA SER A 372 9.96 4.88 25.18
C SER A 372 9.48 4.87 23.73
N PRO A 373 9.08 3.71 23.17
CA PRO A 373 8.81 3.62 21.74
C PRO A 373 7.54 4.37 21.33
N HIS A 374 6.82 4.93 22.30
CA HIS A 374 5.43 5.30 22.11
C HIS A 374 5.23 6.81 21.92
N SER A 375 6.12 7.66 22.45
CA SER A 375 6.07 9.07 22.08
C SER A 375 6.62 9.30 20.67
N PRO A 376 5.97 10.11 19.82
CA PRO A 376 6.48 10.36 18.48
C PRO A 376 7.86 11.01 18.57
N SER A 377 8.81 10.46 17.82
CA SER A 377 10.18 10.98 17.81
C SER A 377 10.21 12.48 17.50
N GLN A 378 11.21 13.20 18.04
CA GLN A 378 11.32 14.64 17.83
C GLN A 378 11.40 15.02 16.34
N THR A 379 12.05 14.18 15.53
CA THR A 379 12.13 14.35 14.07
C THR A 379 10.77 14.17 13.40
N ALA A 380 9.98 13.17 13.83
CA ALA A 380 8.61 12.98 13.35
C ALA A 380 7.72 14.17 13.72
N MET A 381 7.78 14.67 14.97
CA MET A 381 7.06 15.88 15.39
C MET A 381 7.37 17.08 14.50
N PHE A 382 8.65 17.31 14.17
CA PHE A 382 9.04 18.43 13.32
C PHE A 382 8.53 18.31 11.89
N LYS A 383 8.52 17.09 11.32
CA LYS A 383 7.94 16.85 9.99
C LYS A 383 6.43 17.09 10.00
N VAL A 384 5.72 16.51 10.98
CA VAL A 384 4.27 16.67 11.10
C VAL A 384 3.89 18.12 11.36
N ALA A 385 4.65 18.87 12.16
CA ALA A 385 4.41 20.30 12.37
C ALA A 385 4.49 21.11 11.06
N LYS A 386 5.52 20.84 10.22
CA LYS A 386 5.62 21.47 8.89
C LYS A 386 4.48 21.06 7.96
N LEU A 387 4.04 19.81 8.03
CA LEU A 387 2.93 19.28 7.24
C LEU A 387 1.61 19.93 7.65
N VAL A 388 1.34 20.06 8.94
CA VAL A 388 0.16 20.74 9.50
C VAL A 388 0.16 22.22 9.12
N ASP A 389 1.30 22.91 9.23
CA ASP A 389 1.39 24.31 8.84
C ASP A 389 1.12 24.50 7.33
N SER A 390 1.57 23.56 6.49
CA SER A 390 1.27 23.54 5.05
C SER A 390 -0.21 23.28 4.79
N TYR A 391 -0.82 22.32 5.51
CA TYR A 391 -2.25 22.02 5.43
C TYR A 391 -3.11 23.21 5.86
N LEU A 392 -2.78 23.86 6.98
CA LEU A 392 -3.43 25.08 7.45
C LEU A 392 -3.37 26.19 6.39
N ALA A 393 -2.24 26.34 5.70
CA ALA A 393 -2.09 27.32 4.64
C ALA A 393 -2.96 27.01 3.40
N GLU A 394 -3.19 25.74 3.08
CA GLU A 394 -4.07 25.33 1.97
C GLU A 394 -5.56 25.49 2.30
N ILE A 395 -5.98 25.21 3.54
CA ILE A 395 -7.39 25.37 3.93
C ILE A 395 -7.74 26.82 4.28
N ALA A 396 -6.76 27.64 4.67
CA ALA A 396 -6.97 29.01 5.14
C ALA A 396 -7.79 29.93 4.20
N PRO A 397 -7.71 29.83 2.86
CA PRO A 397 -8.50 30.64 1.95
C PRO A 397 -9.98 30.22 1.81
N ASP A 398 -10.39 29.08 2.36
CA ASP A 398 -11.76 28.58 2.27
C ASP A 398 -12.71 29.47 3.08
N ALA A 399 -13.75 30.02 2.42
CA ALA A 399 -14.71 30.93 3.04
C ALA A 399 -15.66 30.23 4.04
N ASN A 400 -15.81 28.91 3.93
CA ASN A 400 -16.63 28.11 4.84
C ASN A 400 -15.84 27.63 6.07
N LEU A 401 -14.55 28.01 6.19
CA LEU A 401 -13.69 27.59 7.28
C LEU A 401 -13.92 28.41 8.56
N ASP A 402 -14.61 27.80 9.51
CA ASP A 402 -14.78 28.34 10.84
C ASP A 402 -13.45 28.56 11.57
N LEU A 403 -13.34 29.69 12.26
CA LEU A 403 -12.18 30.01 13.10
C LEU A 403 -11.90 28.93 14.15
N SER A 404 -12.95 28.37 14.75
CA SER A 404 -12.81 27.30 15.74
C SER A 404 -12.11 26.08 15.16
N LYS A 405 -12.48 25.64 13.95
CA LYS A 405 -11.84 24.51 13.26
C LYS A 405 -10.38 24.83 12.92
N PHE A 406 -10.09 26.04 12.45
CA PHE A 406 -8.70 26.45 12.18
C PHE A 406 -7.83 26.43 13.45
N LEU A 407 -8.34 26.96 14.57
CA LEU A 407 -7.65 26.93 15.86
C LEU A 407 -7.43 25.51 16.37
N LEU A 408 -8.44 24.63 16.25
CA LEU A 408 -8.35 23.23 16.68
C LEU A 408 -7.17 22.49 16.00
N ILE A 409 -6.99 22.68 14.69
CA ILE A 409 -5.86 22.07 13.96
C ILE A 409 -4.53 22.73 14.36
N ALA A 410 -4.49 24.05 14.52
CA ALA A 410 -3.26 24.76 14.86
C ALA A 410 -2.73 24.39 16.25
N GLU A 411 -3.62 24.16 17.21
CA GLU A 411 -3.34 23.78 18.59
C GLU A 411 -3.19 22.26 18.81
N ALA A 412 -3.46 21.43 17.79
CA ALA A 412 -3.40 19.97 17.91
C ALA A 412 -1.99 19.41 18.24
N LEU A 413 -0.94 20.20 17.98
CA LEU A 413 0.45 19.81 18.26
C LEU A 413 1.03 20.60 19.45
N PRO A 414 1.89 19.99 20.28
CA PRO A 414 2.49 20.66 21.43
C PRO A 414 3.40 21.82 21.01
N PRO A 415 3.60 22.85 21.87
CA PRO A 415 4.38 24.05 21.52
C PRO A 415 5.84 23.79 21.09
N HIS A 416 6.41 22.67 21.54
CA HIS A 416 7.78 22.24 21.25
C HIS A 416 7.91 21.58 19.87
N ALA A 417 6.80 21.18 19.23
CA ALA A 417 6.81 20.57 17.90
C ALA A 417 7.22 21.56 16.80
N ARG A 418 7.05 22.87 17.03
CA ARG A 418 7.47 23.93 16.11
C ARG A 418 8.77 24.56 16.60
N THR A 419 9.84 24.36 15.83
CA THR A 419 11.12 25.08 16.00
C THR A 419 11.08 26.45 15.33
N LEU A 420 10.42 26.54 14.18
CA LEU A 420 10.17 27.78 13.44
C LEU A 420 8.67 27.96 13.26
N HIS A 421 8.19 29.19 13.38
CA HIS A 421 6.77 29.54 13.25
C HIS A 421 6.42 30.16 11.89
N ASP A 422 7.33 30.16 10.92
CA ASP A 422 7.13 30.77 9.59
C ASP A 422 5.94 30.18 8.84
N GLY A 423 5.81 28.84 8.85
CA GLY A 423 4.70 28.14 8.22
C GLY A 423 3.36 28.48 8.86
N LEU A 424 3.29 28.40 10.19
CA LEU A 424 2.12 28.80 10.97
C LEU A 424 1.75 30.28 10.75
N TYR A 425 2.74 31.18 10.73
CA TYR A 425 2.52 32.60 10.43
C TYR A 425 1.93 32.78 9.03
N ARG A 426 2.50 32.13 8.00
CA ARG A 426 1.96 32.17 6.64
C ARG A 426 0.51 31.68 6.59
N ALA A 427 0.18 30.59 7.28
CA ALA A 427 -1.18 30.08 7.32
C ALA A 427 -2.16 31.07 7.98
N ILE A 428 -1.78 31.65 9.12
CA ILE A 428 -2.58 32.67 9.82
C ILE A 428 -2.73 33.93 8.96
N ASP A 429 -1.67 34.35 8.27
CA ASP A 429 -1.71 35.51 7.38
C ASP A 429 -2.67 35.30 6.20
N LEU A 430 -2.65 34.11 5.59
CA LEU A 430 -3.59 33.71 4.55
C LEU A 430 -5.02 33.67 5.10
N TYR A 431 -5.23 33.17 6.32
CA TYR A 431 -6.55 33.13 6.96
C TYR A 431 -7.09 34.53 7.21
N LEU A 432 -6.29 35.43 7.77
CA LEU A 432 -6.63 36.84 7.99
C LEU A 432 -6.91 37.58 6.67
N LYS A 433 -6.22 37.21 5.59
CA LYS A 433 -6.45 37.77 4.24
C LYS A 433 -7.82 37.41 3.69
N ALA A 434 -8.21 36.14 3.84
CA ALA A 434 -9.48 35.62 3.34
C ALA A 434 -10.67 36.02 4.23
N HIS A 435 -10.45 36.14 5.53
CA HIS A 435 -11.49 36.39 6.55
C HIS A 435 -11.39 37.81 7.13
N GLN A 436 -11.61 38.82 6.30
CA GLN A 436 -11.48 40.23 6.73
C GLN A 436 -12.53 40.67 7.76
N GLY A 437 -13.65 39.94 7.86
CA GLY A 437 -14.74 40.21 8.81
C GLY A 437 -14.47 39.77 10.26
N LEU A 438 -13.27 39.29 10.58
CA LEU A 438 -12.93 38.82 11.93
C LEU A 438 -12.90 39.96 12.95
N SER A 439 -13.42 39.69 14.14
CA SER A 439 -13.35 40.62 15.28
C SER A 439 -11.90 40.82 15.75
N ASP A 440 -11.60 41.96 16.37
CA ASP A 440 -10.28 42.20 16.96
C ASP A 440 -9.92 41.18 18.05
N SER A 441 -10.93 40.61 18.72
CA SER A 441 -10.73 39.56 19.71
C SER A 441 -10.25 38.25 19.08
N ASP A 442 -10.77 37.93 17.88
CA ASP A 442 -10.40 36.73 17.15
C ASP A 442 -9.04 36.86 16.46
N LYS A 443 -8.74 38.05 15.92
CA LYS A 443 -7.38 38.39 15.44
C LYS A 443 -6.33 38.24 16.55
N LYS A 444 -6.68 38.61 17.79
CA LYS A 444 -5.83 38.40 18.97
C LYS A 444 -5.66 36.91 19.31
N LYS A 445 -6.70 36.08 19.18
CA LYS A 445 -6.58 34.63 19.40
C LYS A 445 -5.60 34.00 18.40
N LEU A 446 -5.75 34.31 17.12
CA LEU A 446 -4.84 33.84 16.07
C LEU A 446 -3.39 34.30 16.33
N SER A 447 -3.20 35.56 16.69
CA SER A 447 -1.86 36.11 16.92
C SER A 447 -1.15 35.50 18.13
N LYS A 448 -1.89 34.96 19.12
CA LYS A 448 -1.31 34.28 20.29
C LYS A 448 -0.75 32.89 19.97
N LEU A 449 -1.17 32.27 18.87
CA LEU A 449 -0.61 30.98 18.42
C LEU A 449 0.83 31.13 17.93
N ILE A 450 1.23 32.33 17.52
CA ILE A 450 2.55 32.61 16.96
C ILE A 450 3.50 33.03 18.09
N ASP A 451 4.57 32.27 18.26
CA ASP A 451 5.74 32.73 18.99
C ASP A 451 6.62 33.57 18.06
N PHE A 452 6.51 34.90 18.17
CA PHE A 452 7.25 35.85 17.36
C PHE A 452 8.78 35.75 17.54
N GLN A 453 9.28 35.13 18.61
CA GLN A 453 10.71 34.86 18.78
C GLN A 453 11.21 33.81 17.78
N LYS A 454 10.38 32.81 17.48
CA LYS A 454 10.66 31.68 16.57
C LYS A 454 10.44 31.98 15.08
N LEU A 455 10.17 33.24 14.71
CA LEU A 455 10.13 33.65 13.32
C LEU A 455 11.54 33.85 12.76
N SER A 456 11.73 33.48 11.49
CA SER A 456 12.91 33.89 10.73
C SER A 456 12.94 35.42 10.55
N GLN A 457 14.09 35.96 10.15
CA GLN A 457 14.23 37.40 9.87
C GLN A 457 13.30 37.85 8.73
N GLU A 458 13.11 37.01 7.71
CA GLU A 458 12.25 37.32 6.57
C GLU A 458 10.77 37.34 6.98
N ALA A 459 10.34 36.32 7.73
CA ALA A 459 8.96 36.25 8.25
C ALA A 459 8.68 37.38 9.27
N GLY A 460 9.67 37.71 10.11
CA GLY A 460 9.61 38.85 11.04
C GLY A 460 9.43 40.18 10.32
N ALA A 461 10.23 40.44 9.28
CA ALA A 461 10.12 41.67 8.50
C ALA A 461 8.75 41.77 7.79
N HIS A 462 8.24 40.66 7.26
CA HIS A 462 6.88 40.60 6.70
C HIS A 462 5.81 40.88 7.77
N ALA A 463 5.94 40.29 8.97
CA ALA A 463 5.01 40.50 10.09
C ALA A 463 5.03 41.92 10.64
N ALA A 464 6.20 42.58 10.66
CA ALA A 464 6.34 43.96 11.10
C ALA A 464 5.57 44.95 10.20
N GLN A 465 5.41 44.62 8.92
CA GLN A 465 4.68 45.43 7.94
C GLN A 465 3.23 44.95 7.71
N ASN A 466 2.78 43.93 8.46
CA ASN A 466 1.47 43.32 8.24
C ASN A 466 0.36 44.06 9.01
N GLU A 467 -0.35 44.95 8.32
CA GLU A 467 -1.46 45.74 8.88
C GLU A 467 -2.65 44.91 9.39
N ARG A 468 -2.72 43.62 9.03
CA ARG A 468 -3.79 42.71 9.50
C ARG A 468 -3.57 42.22 10.93
N LEU A 469 -2.33 42.29 11.43
CA LEU A 469 -2.01 41.89 12.80
C LEU A 469 -2.37 43.01 13.79
N PRO A 470 -2.83 42.67 15.01
CA PRO A 470 -3.00 43.66 16.07
C PRO A 470 -1.69 44.40 16.38
N LEU A 471 -1.78 45.70 16.67
CA LEU A 471 -0.62 46.56 16.97
C LEU A 471 0.30 45.97 18.05
N GLN A 472 -0.26 45.32 19.07
CA GLN A 472 0.50 44.68 20.15
C GLN A 472 1.43 43.57 19.64
N SER A 473 0.98 42.80 18.64
CA SER A 473 1.79 41.74 18.01
C SER A 473 2.89 42.32 17.14
N ILE A 474 2.61 43.40 16.39
CA ILE A 474 3.63 44.11 15.60
C ILE A 474 4.74 44.66 16.51
N VAL A 475 4.39 45.22 17.66
CA VAL A 475 5.36 45.69 18.66
C VAL A 475 6.22 44.54 19.19
N GLN A 476 5.64 43.35 19.42
CA GLN A 476 6.40 42.17 19.83
C GLN A 476 7.39 41.71 18.75
N VAL A 477 6.97 41.69 17.48
CA VAL A 477 7.85 41.37 16.34
C VAL A 477 9.03 42.33 16.28
N LEU A 478 8.77 43.64 16.27
CA LEU A 478 9.80 44.68 16.22
C LEU A 478 10.76 44.61 17.43
N TYR A 479 10.24 44.29 18.62
CA TYR A 479 11.06 44.08 19.81
C TYR A 479 12.05 42.92 19.64
N PHE A 480 11.58 41.77 19.14
CA PHE A 480 12.45 40.62 18.91
C PHE A 480 13.43 40.84 17.75
N GLU A 481 13.06 41.56 16.70
CA GLU A 481 14.01 41.98 15.66
C GLU A 481 15.10 42.89 16.21
N GLN A 482 14.77 43.88 17.05
CA GLN A 482 15.76 44.73 17.70
C GLN A 482 16.70 43.94 18.62
N LEU A 483 16.19 42.93 19.34
CA LEU A 483 17.02 42.03 20.13
C LEU A 483 18.00 41.23 19.27
N LYS A 484 17.53 40.65 18.15
CA LYS A 484 18.37 39.94 17.18
C LYS A 484 19.46 40.85 16.61
N LEU A 485 19.10 42.07 16.17
CA LEU A 485 20.06 43.06 15.67
C LEU A 485 21.10 43.47 16.71
N ARG A 486 20.70 43.69 17.97
CA ARG A 486 21.63 44.01 19.05
C ARG A 486 22.60 42.87 19.36
N SER A 487 22.13 41.62 19.33
CA SER A 487 23.02 40.46 19.52
C SER A 487 24.05 40.35 18.41
N SER A 488 23.66 40.58 17.14
CA SER A 488 24.59 40.58 16.00
C SER A 488 25.58 41.74 16.06
N LEU A 489 25.14 42.93 16.49
CA LEU A 489 26.01 44.10 16.63
C LEU A 489 26.98 43.98 17.81
N CYS A 490 26.55 43.40 18.93
CA CYS A 490 27.42 43.22 20.09
C CYS A 490 28.50 42.16 19.84
N SER A 491 28.23 41.14 19.02
CA SER A 491 29.20 40.12 18.63
C SER A 491 30.27 40.63 17.66
N SER A 492 29.99 41.67 16.87
CA SER A 492 30.97 42.22 15.93
C SER A 492 32.04 43.12 16.58
N TYR A 493 31.91 43.44 17.87
CA TYR A 493 32.82 44.36 18.57
C TYR A 493 33.86 43.69 19.48
N SER A 494 33.92 42.35 19.56
CA SER A 494 34.75 41.65 20.55
C SER A 494 36.13 41.15 20.08
N ASP A 495 36.59 41.47 18.86
CA ASP A 495 37.91 40.99 18.39
C ASP A 495 39.09 41.96 18.58
N GLU A 496 38.89 43.16 19.14
CA GLU A 496 40.00 44.10 19.35
C GLU A 496 40.09 44.57 20.81
N GLU A 497 41.30 44.39 21.35
CA GLU A 497 41.88 44.96 22.58
C GLU A 497 41.75 44.21 23.94
N PRO A 498 42.88 43.67 24.44
CA PRO A 498 43.06 43.26 25.83
C PRO A 498 43.67 44.41 26.65
N LYS A 499 42.89 45.12 27.47
CA LYS A 499 43.44 45.92 28.59
C LYS A 499 42.56 45.86 29.85
N PRO A 500 43.07 45.30 30.96
CA PRO A 500 42.34 45.23 32.22
C PRO A 500 42.82 46.33 33.17
N LYS A 501 42.01 47.36 33.44
CA LYS A 501 42.17 48.19 34.66
C LYS A 501 40.82 48.70 35.15
N GLN A 502 40.43 48.14 36.29
CA GLN A 502 39.92 48.86 37.46
C GLN A 502 38.61 49.65 37.30
N GLN A 503 37.58 49.09 37.96
CA GLN A 503 36.89 49.79 39.05
C GLN A 503 35.83 50.83 38.64
N GLN A 504 34.67 50.34 38.21
CA GLN A 504 33.41 50.93 38.69
C GLN A 504 32.26 49.92 38.59
N GLN A 505 31.89 49.37 39.75
CA GLN A 505 30.59 48.77 39.99
C GLN A 505 29.51 49.83 39.73
N GLN A 506 28.75 49.70 38.65
CA GLN A 506 27.41 50.27 38.56
C GLN A 506 26.44 49.20 38.02
N SER A 507 25.68 48.65 38.96
CA SER A 507 24.39 47.96 38.85
C SER A 507 23.94 47.45 37.48
N TRP A 508 24.27 46.19 37.19
CA TRP A 508 23.40 45.33 36.39
C TRP A 508 22.42 44.64 37.34
N ARG A 509 21.25 45.24 37.57
CA ARG A 509 20.09 44.56 38.19
C ARG A 509 18.87 44.80 37.33
N ILE A 510 18.68 43.96 36.31
CA ILE A 510 17.34 43.73 35.76
C ILE A 510 16.88 42.40 36.33
N ASN A 511 15.91 42.50 37.22
CA ASN A 511 15.23 41.44 37.91
C ASN A 511 14.12 40.93 36.99
N SER A 512 14.40 39.93 36.16
CA SER A 512 13.39 39.13 35.48
C SER A 512 13.60 37.68 35.85
N GLY A 513 12.85 37.23 36.85
CA GLY A 513 12.80 35.84 37.27
C GLY A 513 12.23 34.98 36.14
N ALA A 514 13.07 34.17 35.52
CA ALA A 514 12.70 33.00 34.74
C ALA A 514 14.00 32.27 34.38
N LEU A 515 14.46 31.38 35.26
CA LEU A 515 15.25 30.17 35.02
C LEU A 515 16.29 30.15 33.87
N SER A 516 16.90 31.27 33.52
CA SER A 516 18.17 31.23 32.80
C SER A 516 19.21 30.99 33.88
N ALA A 517 19.48 29.72 34.16
CA ALA A 517 20.73 29.32 34.78
C ALA A 517 21.82 30.06 34.03
N THR A 518 22.32 31.15 34.63
CA THR A 518 23.29 32.03 34.02
C THR A 518 24.56 31.21 33.92
N MET A 519 24.68 30.49 32.81
CA MET A 519 25.86 29.73 32.46
C MET A 519 27.02 30.69 32.58
N SER A 520 27.96 30.36 33.46
CA SER A 520 29.14 31.18 33.67
C SER A 520 29.82 31.37 32.31
N PRO A 521 30.52 32.50 32.04
CA PRO A 521 31.37 32.61 30.86
C PRO A 521 32.31 31.40 30.68
N LYS A 522 32.67 30.73 31.78
CA LYS A 522 33.42 29.47 31.79
C LYS A 522 32.64 28.27 31.23
N ASP A 523 31.34 28.20 31.49
CA ASP A 523 30.44 27.17 30.96
C ASP A 523 30.15 27.39 29.48
N ASN A 524 29.96 28.65 29.04
CA ASN A 524 29.84 28.98 27.61
C ASN A 524 31.08 28.55 26.84
N TYR A 525 32.27 28.85 27.37
CA TYR A 525 33.53 28.43 26.76
C TYR A 525 33.72 26.91 26.77
N ALA A 526 33.24 26.22 27.80
CA ALA A 526 33.24 24.76 27.85
C ALA A 526 32.27 24.12 26.84
N SER A 527 31.07 24.69 26.68
CA SER A 527 30.07 24.29 25.68
C SER A 527 30.61 24.47 24.27
N LEU A 528 31.18 25.64 23.98
CA LEU A 528 31.80 25.92 22.68
C LEU A 528 32.97 24.96 22.38
N ARG A 529 33.74 24.53 23.40
CA ARG A 529 34.79 23.52 23.24
C ARG A 529 34.23 22.13 22.96
N ARG A 530 33.07 21.77 23.52
CA ARG A 530 32.37 20.50 23.20
C ARG A 530 31.85 20.53 21.77
N GLU A 531 31.13 21.58 21.40
CA GLU A 531 30.59 21.77 20.06
C GLU A 531 31.72 21.78 19.01
N ASN A 532 32.86 22.43 19.30
CA ASN A 532 34.01 22.42 18.41
C ASN A 532 34.64 21.02 18.27
N ARG A 533 34.61 20.20 19.32
CA ARG A 533 35.04 18.78 19.25
C ARG A 533 34.06 17.95 18.43
N GLU A 534 32.77 18.18 18.60
CA GLU A 534 31.71 17.49 17.85
C GLU A 534 31.75 17.85 16.36
N LEU A 535 31.87 19.14 16.03
CA LEU A 535 32.09 19.61 14.67
C LEU A 535 33.36 19.01 14.05
N LYS A 536 34.45 18.87 14.81
CA LYS A 536 35.66 18.19 14.31
C LYS A 536 35.43 16.70 14.03
N LEU A 537 34.61 16.03 14.82
CA LEU A 537 34.24 14.63 14.59
C LEU A 537 33.32 14.49 13.36
N GLU A 538 32.34 15.38 13.20
CA GLU A 538 31.50 15.43 11.99
C GLU A 538 32.32 15.74 10.73
N LEU A 539 33.27 16.66 10.81
CA LEU A 539 34.17 16.98 9.71
C LEU A 539 35.07 15.79 9.35
N ALA A 540 35.49 14.98 10.33
CA ALA A 540 36.19 13.72 10.09
C ALA A 540 35.29 12.66 9.41
N ARG A 541 34.02 12.53 9.84
CA ARG A 541 33.02 11.64 9.21
C ARG A 541 32.75 12.05 7.76
N LEU A 542 32.60 13.35 7.50
CA LEU A 542 32.43 13.90 6.15
C LEU A 542 33.65 13.61 5.27
N ARG A 543 34.87 13.75 5.80
CA ARG A 543 36.10 13.40 5.06
C ARG A 543 36.22 11.91 4.74
N MET A 544 35.73 11.03 5.61
CA MET A 544 35.67 9.59 5.33
C MET A 544 34.67 9.31 4.19
N ARG A 545 33.46 9.87 4.25
CA ARG A 545 32.46 9.75 3.18
C ARG A 545 32.97 10.29 1.84
N LEU A 546 33.68 11.42 1.85
CA LEU A 546 34.28 11.99 0.64
C LEU A 546 35.34 11.06 0.04
N ASN A 547 36.20 10.45 0.87
CA ASN A 547 37.17 9.45 0.40
C ASN A 547 36.50 8.21 -0.17
N ASP A 548 35.41 7.73 0.43
CA ASP A 548 34.69 6.57 -0.07
C ASP A 548 33.98 6.88 -1.40
N LEU A 549 33.34 8.04 -1.52
CA LEU A 549 32.79 8.53 -2.78
C LEU A 549 33.86 8.72 -3.87
N GLU A 550 35.05 9.20 -3.51
CA GLU A 550 36.16 9.35 -4.44
C GLU A 550 36.68 7.98 -4.92
N LYS A 551 36.76 6.98 -4.03
CA LYS A 551 37.07 5.59 -4.40
C LYS A 551 36.00 4.98 -5.31
N GLU A 552 34.72 5.18 -5.01
CA GLU A 552 33.61 4.74 -5.85
C GLU A 552 33.68 5.39 -7.24
N HIS A 553 33.98 6.68 -7.30
CA HIS A 553 34.15 7.40 -8.57
C HIS A 553 35.35 6.88 -9.37
N ILE A 554 36.48 6.56 -8.72
CA ILE A 554 37.63 5.91 -9.37
C ILE A 554 37.26 4.52 -9.87
N CYS A 555 36.52 3.72 -9.08
CA CYS A 555 36.05 2.39 -9.47
C CYS A 555 35.14 2.49 -10.70
N MET A 556 34.11 3.35 -10.63
CA MET A 556 33.19 3.64 -11.72
C MET A 556 33.93 4.09 -12.98
N LYS A 557 34.92 4.98 -12.86
CA LYS A 557 35.75 5.43 -13.99
C LYS A 557 36.56 4.27 -14.59
N ARG A 558 37.08 3.37 -13.76
CA ARG A 558 37.84 2.19 -14.19
C ARG A 558 36.93 1.16 -14.89
N ASP A 559 35.71 0.98 -14.40
CA ASP A 559 34.70 0.12 -15.01
C ASP A 559 34.18 0.69 -16.33
N MET A 560 34.06 2.02 -16.42
CA MET A 560 33.72 2.71 -17.66
C MET A 560 34.85 2.60 -18.70
N GLN A 561 36.12 2.69 -18.27
CA GLN A 561 37.29 2.47 -19.14
C GLN A 561 37.43 1.01 -19.59
N ARG A 562 37.10 0.03 -18.74
CA ARG A 562 37.05 -1.39 -19.12
C ARG A 562 35.88 -1.71 -20.05
N SER A 563 34.76 -1.01 -19.87
CA SER A 563 33.57 -1.12 -20.74
C SER A 563 33.74 -0.45 -22.11
N HIS A 564 34.82 0.32 -22.34
CA HIS A 564 35.21 0.72 -23.71
C HIS A 564 35.68 -0.46 -24.57
N SER A 565 35.66 -1.69 -24.06
CA SER A 565 35.57 -2.89 -24.90
C SER A 565 34.17 -2.98 -25.56
N ARG A 566 34.01 -2.22 -26.65
CA ARG A 566 33.16 -2.51 -27.82
C ARG A 566 31.78 -3.16 -27.52
N LYS A 567 30.70 -2.33 -27.59
CA LYS A 567 29.36 -2.62 -28.19
C LYS A 567 28.08 -2.24 -27.39
N PHE A 568 28.03 -1.15 -26.63
CA PHE A 568 26.77 -0.76 -25.92
C PHE A 568 26.14 0.60 -26.26
N MET A 569 26.59 1.32 -27.29
CA MET A 569 26.04 2.66 -27.61
C MET A 569 25.15 2.75 -28.86
N SER A 570 24.64 1.63 -29.40
CA SER A 570 23.76 1.67 -30.59
C SER A 570 22.26 1.48 -30.33
N SER A 571 21.76 1.37 -29.08
CA SER A 571 20.34 1.10 -28.83
C SER A 571 19.52 2.24 -28.19
N PHE A 572 20.10 3.34 -27.72
CA PHE A 572 19.34 4.36 -26.97
C PHE A 572 18.89 5.61 -27.76
N SER A 573 19.20 5.73 -29.05
CA SER A 573 18.89 6.95 -29.83
C SER A 573 17.50 7.01 -30.49
N LYS A 574 16.57 6.08 -30.22
CA LYS A 574 15.26 6.05 -30.92
C LYS A 574 14.01 6.43 -30.12
N LYS A 575 14.10 6.93 -28.88
CA LYS A 575 12.89 7.28 -28.11
C LYS A 575 12.79 8.67 -27.46
N MET A 576 13.72 9.61 -27.71
CA MET A 576 13.62 10.98 -27.18
C MET A 576 13.16 12.05 -28.18
N GLY A 577 12.54 11.67 -29.31
CA GLY A 577 12.15 12.61 -30.38
C GLY A 577 10.71 13.13 -30.35
N LYS A 578 10.00 13.15 -29.20
CA LYS A 578 8.56 13.49 -29.15
C LYS A 578 8.17 14.41 -27.99
N LEU A 579 8.90 15.51 -27.79
CA LEU A 579 8.46 16.63 -26.94
C LEU A 579 8.86 17.95 -27.62
N SER A 580 8.07 18.39 -28.60
CA SER A 580 8.18 19.73 -29.20
C SER A 580 6.78 20.17 -29.66
N PHE A 581 6.05 20.80 -28.75
CA PHE A 581 4.83 21.58 -29.00
C PHE A 581 5.00 22.91 -28.25
N PHE A 582 4.50 24.01 -28.84
CA PHE A 582 4.75 25.43 -28.51
C PHE A 582 6.11 25.94 -28.99
N GLY A 583 6.23 26.98 -29.80
CA GLY A 583 5.28 27.92 -30.36
C GLY A 583 6.13 28.99 -31.06
N HIS A 584 5.79 29.32 -32.31
CA HIS A 584 6.49 30.29 -33.13
C HIS A 584 6.59 31.67 -32.43
N SER A 585 7.81 32.19 -32.28
CA SER A 585 8.04 33.64 -32.33
C SER A 585 9.13 33.93 -33.35
N SER A 586 8.70 34.35 -34.54
CA SER A 586 9.53 34.85 -35.61
C SER A 586 10.04 36.25 -35.27
N SER A 587 11.35 36.40 -35.06
CA SER A 587 12.04 37.69 -35.19
C SER A 587 13.34 37.52 -35.97
N ARG A 588 13.23 37.67 -37.31
CA ARG A 588 13.95 38.67 -38.12
C ARG A 588 15.17 39.25 -37.40
N GLY A 589 16.42 38.90 -37.71
CA GLY A 589 17.07 39.03 -39.01
C GLY A 589 18.09 40.18 -38.92
N SER A 590 19.36 39.83 -38.69
CA SER A 590 20.51 40.71 -39.00
C SER A 590 21.79 39.87 -39.08
N SER A 591 22.03 39.36 -40.29
CA SER A 591 23.31 38.81 -40.71
C SER A 591 24.21 39.97 -41.16
N SER A 592 25.39 40.09 -40.58
CA SER A 592 26.53 40.75 -41.23
C SER A 592 27.77 39.85 -41.12
N PRO A 593 28.26 39.33 -42.25
CA PRO A 593 29.48 38.55 -42.31
C PRO A 593 30.69 39.43 -42.68
N SER A 594 31.87 38.83 -42.53
CA SER A 594 33.16 39.21 -43.12
C SER A 594 34.01 40.24 -42.35
N LYS A 595 35.11 39.72 -41.78
CA LYS A 595 36.45 40.21 -42.12
C LYS A 595 37.41 39.02 -42.16
N GLN A 596 37.82 38.71 -43.38
CA GLN A 596 38.94 37.85 -43.72
C GLN A 596 40.23 38.53 -43.25
N SER A 597 41.11 37.79 -42.59
CA SER A 597 42.55 38.02 -42.70
C SER A 597 43.27 36.68 -42.71
N PHE A 598 43.76 36.34 -43.89
CA PHE A 598 44.73 35.31 -44.20
C PHE A 598 46.01 35.49 -43.37
N ARG A 599 46.55 34.40 -42.83
CA ARG A 599 47.92 33.95 -43.13
C ARG A 599 48.18 32.57 -42.53
N THR A 600 48.37 31.65 -43.45
CA THR A 600 49.02 30.34 -43.34
C THR A 600 50.48 30.49 -42.91
N ASP A 601 50.94 29.63 -42.01
CA ASP A 601 52.22 28.95 -42.23
C ASP A 601 52.22 27.58 -41.54
N SER A 602 52.29 26.57 -42.40
CA SER A 602 52.38 25.16 -42.08
C SER A 602 53.85 24.78 -41.95
N LYS A 603 54.25 24.13 -40.86
CA LYS A 603 55.43 23.26 -40.87
C LYS A 603 55.24 22.10 -39.91
N VAL A 604 54.61 21.06 -40.44
CA VAL A 604 54.66 19.68 -39.93
C VAL A 604 55.89 19.04 -40.55
N LEU A 605 56.84 18.57 -39.74
CA LEU A 605 57.87 17.64 -40.17
C LEU A 605 58.07 16.55 -39.12
N MET A 606 57.61 15.37 -39.52
CA MET A 606 58.27 14.07 -39.42
C MET A 606 58.43 13.40 -38.04
N GLU A 607 57.58 12.38 -37.87
CA GLU A 607 57.76 11.20 -37.02
C GLU A 607 59.13 10.54 -37.21
N ARG A 608 59.74 10.14 -36.09
CA ARG A 608 60.71 9.03 -36.05
C ARG A 608 60.29 8.09 -34.94
N THR A 609 59.57 7.05 -35.34
CA THR A 609 59.35 5.82 -34.60
C THR A 609 60.69 5.11 -34.37
N CYS A 610 61.12 5.01 -33.12
CA CYS A 610 62.16 4.07 -32.72
C CYS A 610 61.50 2.74 -32.37
N ALA A 611 62.06 1.69 -32.96
CA ALA A 611 61.58 0.33 -32.97
C ALA A 611 61.66 -0.37 -31.61
N SER A 612 60.79 -1.35 -31.48
CA SER A 612 60.68 -2.37 -30.44
C SER A 612 61.99 -3.06 -30.07
N THR A 613 62.14 -3.31 -28.78
CA THR A 613 62.78 -4.52 -28.26
C THR A 613 61.76 -5.16 -27.34
N ASP A 614 61.09 -6.19 -27.85
CA ASP A 614 60.66 -7.32 -27.03
C ASP A 614 61.86 -8.02 -26.40
#